data_AF-A0A8H5Z4U5-F1
#
_entry.id   AF-A0A8H5Z4U5-F1
#
_cell.length_a   1.000
_cell.length_b   1.000
_cell.length_c   1.000
_cell.angle_alpha   90.00
_cell.angle_beta   90.00
_cell.angle_gamma   90.00
#
_symmetry.space_group_name_H-M   'P 1'
#
loop_
_entity.id
_entity.type
_entity.pdbx_description
1 polymer ?
#
loop_
_entity_poly.entity_id
_entity_poly.type
_entity_poly.pdbx_seq_one_letter_code
_entity_poly.pdbx_strand_id
1 'polypeptide(L)'
;MDQPSILSLLSTRNAILTDNTGHFNIIDINNAYGDLLSKPSNLIPGQGADKSFRNQSELRNYALDAMVPILRPLVSETARVLGQRLGFSPTIEWHRDIPLAGPQVVGHAHTPSLTIFGDTMPRKNFVTSMVHVSSIWCSTDIENNFMDPIQHLGLYAQLSGSRYTFAITDTEVVVIRFHSLDGGETGAQWNAIPRSACGEGTLTMNLAIWALIMMSLNDQHRSVVEHARTAPINAWSAYDGFYRNHLSGRRLPYLPTGAVVLDQLI
;
A
#
# COMPACT_ATOMS: atom_id res chain seq x y z
N MET A 1 -36.27 -21.85 -7.90
CA MET A 1 -34.92 -22.03 -7.32
C MET A 1 -34.18 -20.76 -7.71
N ASP A 2 -34.36 -19.72 -6.90
CA ASP A 2 -33.93 -18.36 -7.26
C ASP A 2 -32.46 -18.20 -6.89
N GLN A 3 -31.62 -17.92 -7.89
CA GLN A 3 -30.25 -17.47 -7.65
C GLN A 3 -30.30 -16.10 -6.98
N PRO A 4 -29.59 -15.89 -5.86
CA PRO A 4 -29.49 -14.56 -5.29
C PRO A 4 -28.74 -13.66 -6.28
N SER A 5 -29.32 -12.49 -6.59
CA SER A 5 -28.69 -11.52 -7.49
C SER A 5 -27.38 -11.02 -6.87
N ILE A 6 -26.37 -10.72 -7.68
CA ILE A 6 -25.09 -10.13 -7.23
C ILE A 6 -25.33 -8.82 -6.45
N LEU A 7 -26.44 -8.12 -6.71
CA LEU A 7 -26.86 -6.94 -5.95
C LEU A 7 -27.27 -7.28 -4.50
N SER A 8 -27.76 -8.49 -4.22
CA SER A 8 -28.01 -8.95 -2.84
C SER A 8 -26.74 -9.27 -2.06
N LEU A 9 -25.62 -9.57 -2.74
CA LEU A 9 -24.28 -9.71 -2.15
C LEU A 9 -23.57 -8.37 -1.91
N LEU A 10 -23.99 -7.32 -2.62
CA LEU A 10 -23.52 -5.94 -2.41
C LEU A 10 -24.33 -5.18 -1.35
N SER A 11 -25.45 -5.75 -0.90
CA SER A 11 -26.37 -5.14 0.08
C SER A 11 -26.07 -5.50 1.55
N THR A 12 -25.16 -6.42 1.81
CA THR A 12 -24.61 -6.63 3.15
C THR A 12 -23.54 -5.58 3.36
N ARG A 13 -23.82 -4.60 4.24
CA ARG A 13 -22.83 -3.63 4.71
C ARG A 13 -21.55 -4.37 5.11
N ASN A 14 -20.54 -4.35 4.25
CA ASN A 14 -19.20 -4.82 4.57
C ASN A 14 -18.67 -3.88 5.66
N ALA A 15 -18.81 -4.29 6.92
CA ALA A 15 -18.19 -3.62 8.05
C ALA A 15 -16.68 -3.82 7.90
N ILE A 16 -15.99 -2.80 7.40
CA ILE A 16 -14.54 -2.83 7.38
C ILE A 16 -14.07 -2.42 8.77
N LEU A 17 -13.61 -3.41 9.55
CA LEU A 17 -12.86 -3.12 10.77
C LEU A 17 -11.61 -2.36 10.39
N THR A 18 -11.44 -1.16 10.96
CA THR A 18 -10.29 -0.31 10.69
C THR A 18 -9.42 -0.13 11.92
N ASP A 19 -8.13 -0.43 11.77
CA ASP A 19 -7.13 -0.15 12.79
C ASP A 19 -6.06 0.80 12.24
N ASN A 20 -5.75 1.86 13.00
CA ASN A 20 -4.59 2.69 12.70
C ASN A 20 -3.31 1.91 13.04
N THR A 21 -2.42 1.76 12.06
CA THR A 21 -1.21 0.95 12.21
C THR A 21 -0.03 1.78 12.69
N GLY A 22 0.21 1.77 14.00
CA GLY A 22 1.39 2.40 14.62
C GLY A 22 2.74 1.90 14.09
N HIS A 23 2.79 0.71 13.47
CA HIS A 23 4.00 0.16 12.84
C HIS A 23 4.29 0.73 11.44
N PHE A 24 3.34 1.38 10.76
CA PHE A 24 3.65 2.04 9.47
C PHE A 24 4.26 3.42 9.72
N ASN A 25 5.52 3.45 10.16
CA ASN A 25 6.24 4.66 10.51
C ASN A 25 7.66 4.67 9.90
N ILE A 26 8.31 5.84 9.94
CA ILE A 26 9.64 6.06 9.36
C ILE A 26 10.72 5.17 9.98
N ILE A 27 10.65 4.88 11.28
CA ILE A 27 11.65 4.08 11.99
C ILE A 27 11.60 2.65 11.47
N ASP A 28 10.41 2.05 11.41
CA ASP A 28 10.27 0.67 10.98
C ASP A 28 10.52 0.50 9.48
N ILE A 29 10.14 1.50 8.66
CA ILE A 29 10.48 1.54 7.24
C ILE A 29 12.00 1.61 7.06
N ASN A 30 12.71 2.44 7.81
CA ASN A 30 14.17 2.55 7.76
C ASN A 30 14.86 1.28 8.27
N ASN A 31 14.31 0.62 9.28
CA ASN A 31 14.81 -0.66 9.76
C ASN A 31 14.65 -1.75 8.68
N ALA A 32 13.48 -1.84 8.05
CA ALA A 32 13.21 -2.85 7.03
C ALA A 32 13.94 -2.59 5.71
N TYR A 33 13.99 -1.34 5.23
CA TYR A 33 14.41 -0.99 3.87
C TYR A 33 15.47 0.11 3.77
N GLY A 34 16.02 0.60 4.89
CA GLY A 34 16.92 1.76 4.90
C GLY A 34 18.19 1.58 4.07
N ASP A 35 18.62 0.35 3.81
CA ASP A 35 19.74 0.08 2.90
C ASP A 35 19.40 0.31 1.41
N LEU A 36 18.11 0.32 1.06
CA LEU A 36 17.62 0.77 -0.25
C LEU A 36 17.51 2.29 -0.34
N LEU A 37 17.38 2.99 0.79
CA LEU A 37 17.23 4.45 0.87
C LEU A 37 18.55 5.19 1.09
N SER A 38 19.61 4.50 1.51
CA SER A 38 20.89 5.11 1.92
C SER A 38 21.70 5.75 0.78
N LYS A 39 21.30 5.59 -0.48
CA LYS A 39 21.94 6.31 -1.59
C LYS A 39 21.43 7.76 -1.61
N PRO A 40 22.28 8.79 -1.68
CA PRO A 40 21.84 10.19 -1.72
C PRO A 40 20.83 10.50 -2.85
N SER A 41 20.92 9.77 -3.98
CA SER A 41 19.98 9.85 -5.09
C SER A 41 18.56 9.36 -4.77
N ASN A 42 18.38 8.68 -3.64
CA ASN A 42 17.15 8.00 -3.25
C ASN A 42 16.37 8.77 -2.19
N LEU A 43 16.83 9.96 -1.80
CA LEU A 43 16.08 10.85 -0.93
C LEU A 43 14.85 11.36 -1.67
N ILE A 44 13.69 11.05 -1.10
CA ILE A 44 12.40 11.41 -1.68
C ILE A 44 11.94 12.73 -1.07
N PRO A 45 11.90 13.83 -1.83
CA PRO A 45 11.40 15.10 -1.32
C PRO A 45 9.92 14.95 -0.94
N GLY A 46 9.52 15.60 0.15
CA GLY A 46 8.12 15.74 0.52
C GLY A 46 7.36 16.59 -0.52
N GLN A 47 6.04 16.43 -0.56
CA GLN A 47 5.19 17.36 -1.31
C GLN A 47 5.00 18.63 -0.46
N GLY A 48 4.98 19.81 -1.09
CA GLY A 48 4.81 21.09 -0.40
C GLY A 48 3.41 21.26 0.22
N ALA A 49 3.17 22.40 0.87
CA ALA A 49 1.97 22.72 1.64
C ALA A 49 0.62 22.43 0.93
N ASP A 50 -0.43 22.33 1.75
CA ASP A 50 -1.81 22.09 1.34
C ASP A 50 -2.25 23.08 0.25
N LYS A 51 -3.03 22.56 -0.71
CA LYS A 51 -3.55 23.33 -1.82
C LYS A 51 -4.98 22.91 -2.08
N SER A 52 -5.94 23.83 -2.10
CA SER A 52 -7.33 23.47 -2.42
C SER A 52 -7.50 23.17 -3.91
N PHE A 53 -8.34 22.18 -4.25
CA PHE A 53 -8.70 21.84 -5.63
C PHE A 53 -10.21 21.88 -5.81
N ARG A 54 -10.68 22.21 -7.02
CA ARG A 54 -12.12 22.34 -7.30
C ARG A 54 -12.79 20.99 -7.56
N ASN A 55 -12.04 20.01 -8.03
CA ASN A 55 -12.55 18.68 -8.36
C ASN A 55 -11.44 17.63 -8.32
N GLN A 56 -11.85 16.35 -8.30
CA GLN A 56 -10.95 15.20 -8.25
C GLN A 56 -10.00 15.12 -9.45
N SER A 57 -10.44 15.51 -10.65
CA SER A 57 -9.60 15.47 -11.86
C SER A 57 -8.42 16.43 -11.77
N GLU A 58 -8.64 17.66 -11.28
CA GLU A 58 -7.57 18.64 -11.05
C GLU A 58 -6.56 18.13 -10.01
N LEU A 59 -7.05 17.63 -8.86
CA LEU A 59 -6.19 17.05 -7.82
C LEU A 59 -5.42 15.83 -8.35
N ARG A 60 -6.08 14.92 -9.06
CA ARG A 60 -5.46 13.71 -9.61
C ARG A 60 -4.31 14.06 -10.53
N ASN A 61 -4.53 14.97 -11.48
CA ASN A 61 -3.47 15.38 -12.40
C ASN A 61 -2.32 16.01 -11.62
N TYR A 62 -2.61 16.98 -10.73
CA TYR A 62 -1.58 17.64 -9.94
C TYR A 62 -0.76 16.69 -9.06
N ALA A 63 -1.42 15.80 -8.31
CA ALA A 63 -0.77 14.88 -7.40
C ALA A 63 0.04 13.81 -8.16
N LEU A 64 -0.55 13.19 -9.20
CA LEU A 64 0.10 12.11 -9.93
C LEU A 64 1.19 12.63 -10.89
N ASP A 65 1.05 13.83 -11.48
CA ASP A 65 2.07 14.44 -12.34
C ASP A 65 3.32 14.82 -11.56
N ALA A 66 3.16 15.27 -10.31
CA ALA A 66 4.29 15.56 -9.42
C ALA A 66 4.94 14.27 -8.88
N MET A 67 4.12 13.32 -8.44
CA MET A 67 4.58 12.13 -7.72
C MET A 67 5.29 11.10 -8.62
N VAL A 68 4.70 10.78 -9.78
CA VAL A 68 5.16 9.64 -10.61
C VAL A 68 6.60 9.83 -11.11
N PRO A 69 7.02 11.01 -11.63
CA PRO A 69 8.40 11.23 -12.07
C PRO A 69 9.44 11.10 -10.95
N ILE A 70 9.06 11.41 -9.70
CA ILE A 70 9.94 11.28 -8.53
C ILE A 70 10.06 9.81 -8.13
N LEU A 71 8.92 9.11 -8.01
CA LEU A 71 8.91 7.74 -7.49
C LEU A 71 9.37 6.71 -8.49
N ARG A 72 9.05 6.84 -9.78
CA ARG A 72 9.28 5.78 -10.77
C ARG A 72 10.77 5.39 -10.88
N PRO A 73 11.75 6.29 -11.06
CA PRO A 73 13.15 5.91 -11.17
C PRO A 73 13.66 5.24 -9.90
N LEU A 74 13.26 5.76 -8.74
CA LEU A 74 13.64 5.22 -7.45
C LEU A 74 13.07 3.82 -7.25
N VAL A 75 11.77 3.64 -7.49
CA VAL A 75 11.08 2.35 -7.39
C VAL A 75 11.73 1.32 -8.32
N SER A 76 12.06 1.68 -9.55
CA SER A 76 12.75 0.77 -10.48
C SER A 76 14.10 0.29 -9.92
N GLU A 77 14.93 1.20 -9.41
CA GLU A 77 16.25 0.82 -8.87
C GLU A 77 16.13 0.03 -7.56
N THR A 78 15.27 0.45 -6.62
CA THR A 78 15.12 -0.26 -5.35
C THR A 78 14.41 -1.61 -5.54
N ALA A 79 13.48 -1.71 -6.48
CA ALA A 79 12.83 -2.98 -6.82
C ALA A 79 13.80 -3.98 -7.46
N ARG A 80 14.78 -3.51 -8.26
CA ARG A 80 15.84 -4.37 -8.80
C ARG A 80 16.67 -4.99 -7.67
N VAL A 81 17.09 -4.18 -6.69
CA VAL A 81 17.88 -4.66 -5.53
C VAL A 81 17.04 -5.59 -4.65
N LEU A 82 15.79 -5.21 -4.36
CA LEU A 82 14.88 -6.04 -3.58
C LEU A 82 14.56 -7.36 -4.30
N GLY A 83 14.33 -7.30 -5.60
CA GLY A 83 14.10 -8.47 -6.44
C GLY A 83 15.27 -9.45 -6.38
N GLN A 84 16.51 -8.99 -6.56
CA GLN A 84 17.70 -9.83 -6.41
C GLN A 84 17.76 -10.52 -5.04
N ARG A 85 17.40 -9.79 -3.98
CA ARG A 85 17.38 -10.30 -2.61
C ARG A 85 16.28 -11.33 -2.36
N LEU A 86 15.15 -11.20 -3.05
CA LEU A 86 13.98 -12.08 -2.93
C LEU A 86 13.90 -13.15 -4.02
N GLY A 87 14.85 -13.17 -4.98
CA GLY A 87 14.93 -14.16 -6.05
C GLY A 87 14.02 -13.91 -7.25
N PHE A 88 13.68 -12.66 -7.55
CA PHE A 88 12.91 -12.29 -8.76
C PHE A 88 13.46 -11.03 -9.44
N SER A 89 13.04 -10.75 -10.67
CA SER A 89 13.42 -9.53 -11.40
C SER A 89 12.16 -8.77 -11.84
N PRO A 90 11.76 -7.70 -11.13
CA PRO A 90 10.54 -6.98 -11.47
C PRO A 90 10.77 -5.93 -12.56
N THR A 91 9.92 -5.94 -13.58
CA THR A 91 9.67 -4.77 -14.44
C THR A 91 8.39 -4.12 -13.95
N ILE A 92 8.47 -2.86 -13.50
CA ILE A 92 7.34 -2.17 -12.85
C ILE A 92 6.77 -1.11 -13.77
N GLU A 93 5.49 -1.25 -14.07
CA GLU A 93 4.70 -0.33 -14.88
C GLU A 93 3.73 0.48 -14.03
N TRP A 94 3.40 1.68 -14.51
CA TRP A 94 2.58 2.67 -13.82
C TRP A 94 1.55 3.22 -14.79
N HIS A 95 0.27 2.92 -14.55
CA HIS A 95 -0.80 3.31 -15.45
C HIS A 95 -1.92 4.03 -14.72
N ARG A 96 -2.39 5.12 -15.30
CA ARG A 96 -3.54 5.89 -14.83
C ARG A 96 -4.80 5.41 -15.49
N ASP A 97 -5.88 5.39 -14.73
CA ASP A 97 -7.24 5.17 -15.21
C ASP A 97 -7.37 3.93 -16.13
N ILE A 98 -6.61 2.88 -15.85
CA ILE A 98 -6.78 1.58 -16.52
C ILE A 98 -7.74 0.71 -15.73
N PRO A 99 -8.67 0.00 -16.39
CA PRO A 99 -9.45 -1.03 -15.74
C PRO A 99 -8.55 -2.06 -15.07
N LEU A 100 -8.91 -2.48 -13.86
CA LEU A 100 -8.34 -3.67 -13.27
C LEU A 100 -8.59 -4.87 -14.19
N ALA A 101 -7.54 -5.66 -14.42
CA ALA A 101 -7.59 -6.87 -15.22
C ALA A 101 -7.20 -8.06 -14.35
N GLY A 102 -7.94 -9.16 -14.46
CA GLY A 102 -7.68 -10.38 -13.71
C GLY A 102 -8.83 -11.39 -13.82
N PRO A 103 -8.59 -12.66 -13.48
CA PRO A 103 -9.60 -13.72 -13.56
C PRO A 103 -10.82 -13.49 -12.65
N GLN A 104 -10.70 -12.58 -11.68
CA GLN A 104 -11.75 -12.25 -10.70
C GLN A 104 -12.57 -11.01 -11.10
N VAL A 105 -12.24 -10.34 -12.21
CA VAL A 105 -12.97 -9.16 -12.68
C VAL A 105 -14.18 -9.63 -13.49
N VAL A 106 -15.35 -9.66 -12.86
CA VAL A 106 -16.64 -9.97 -13.50
C VAL A 106 -17.58 -8.78 -13.29
N GLY A 107 -18.04 -8.13 -14.37
CA GLY A 107 -18.95 -6.99 -14.30
C GLY A 107 -18.33 -5.65 -14.76
N HIS A 108 -18.68 -4.56 -14.07
CA HIS A 108 -18.22 -3.22 -14.44
C HIS A 108 -16.70 -3.05 -14.26
N ALA A 109 -16.08 -2.34 -15.20
CA ALA A 109 -14.67 -2.00 -15.14
C ALA A 109 -14.40 -1.08 -13.94
N HIS A 110 -13.68 -1.61 -12.93
CA HIS A 110 -13.17 -0.82 -11.83
C HIS A 110 -11.85 -0.16 -12.24
N THR A 111 -11.80 1.16 -12.14
CA THR A 111 -10.72 1.97 -12.70
C THR A 111 -10.04 2.80 -11.61
N PRO A 112 -8.98 2.27 -10.97
CA PRO A 112 -8.17 3.04 -10.02
C PRO A 112 -7.56 4.27 -10.68
N SER A 113 -7.33 5.32 -9.89
CA SER A 113 -6.67 6.54 -10.37
C SER A 113 -5.23 6.29 -10.81
N LEU A 114 -4.55 5.36 -10.13
CA LEU A 114 -3.25 4.83 -10.52
C LEU A 114 -3.16 3.36 -10.12
N THR A 115 -2.68 2.53 -11.05
CA THR A 115 -2.34 1.13 -10.85
C THR A 115 -0.85 0.94 -11.13
N ILE A 116 -0.16 0.33 -10.18
CA ILE A 116 1.26 -0.06 -10.28
C ILE A 116 1.30 -1.57 -10.35
N PHE A 117 1.97 -2.14 -11.35
CA PHE A 117 1.97 -3.58 -11.59
C PHE A 117 3.27 -4.07 -12.22
N GLY A 118 3.49 -5.38 -12.17
CA GLY A 118 4.58 -6.06 -12.84
C GLY A 118 4.22 -6.38 -14.29
N ASP A 119 5.15 -6.14 -15.22
CA ASP A 119 5.03 -6.55 -16.63
C ASP A 119 5.19 -8.08 -16.77
N THR A 120 4.18 -8.80 -16.28
CA THR A 120 4.08 -10.26 -16.32
C THR A 120 2.77 -10.66 -16.97
N MET A 121 2.69 -11.92 -17.43
CA MET A 121 1.46 -12.52 -17.93
C MET A 121 1.06 -13.72 -17.04
N PRO A 122 -0.07 -13.66 -16.32
CA PRO A 122 -0.99 -12.51 -16.18
C PRO A 122 -0.35 -11.32 -15.44
N ARG A 123 -0.94 -10.12 -15.62
CA ARG A 123 -0.50 -8.89 -14.93
C ARG A 123 -0.57 -9.09 -13.44
N LYS A 124 0.47 -8.61 -12.75
CA LYS A 124 0.62 -8.76 -11.31
C LYS A 124 0.53 -7.40 -10.65
N ASN A 125 -0.66 -7.06 -10.14
CA ASN A 125 -0.86 -5.76 -9.50
C ASN A 125 -0.10 -5.69 -8.18
N PHE A 126 0.51 -4.54 -7.93
CA PHE A 126 1.30 -4.27 -6.73
C PHE A 126 0.56 -3.31 -5.81
N VAL A 127 0.14 -2.15 -6.33
CA VAL A 127 -0.58 -1.14 -5.57
C VAL A 127 -1.62 -0.50 -6.46
N THR A 128 -2.81 -0.26 -5.91
CA THR A 128 -3.89 0.51 -6.55
C THR A 128 -4.22 1.74 -5.72
N SER A 129 -4.86 2.73 -6.32
CA SER A 129 -5.16 3.97 -5.61
C SER A 129 -6.43 4.67 -6.06
N MET A 130 -6.88 5.58 -5.21
CA MET A 130 -7.96 6.53 -5.48
C MET A 130 -7.53 7.95 -5.14
N VAL A 131 -8.22 8.92 -5.73
CA VAL A 131 -8.03 10.34 -5.45
C VAL A 131 -9.35 10.95 -5.03
N HIS A 132 -9.36 11.64 -3.88
CA HIS A 132 -10.51 12.38 -3.36
C HIS A 132 -10.07 13.78 -2.97
N VAL A 133 -10.88 14.80 -3.27
CA VAL A 133 -10.67 16.10 -2.61
C VAL A 133 -11.10 15.98 -1.14
N SER A 134 -10.38 16.61 -0.23
CA SER A 134 -10.58 16.55 1.23
C SER A 134 -11.94 17.06 1.66
N SER A 135 -12.56 17.94 0.88
CA SER A 135 -13.95 18.38 1.09
C SER A 135 -14.99 17.29 0.82
N ILE A 136 -14.61 16.19 0.18
CA ILE A 136 -15.45 15.01 -0.06
C ILE A 136 -15.07 13.89 0.91
N TRP A 137 -13.77 13.66 1.12
CA TRP A 137 -13.29 12.62 2.02
C TRP A 137 -11.85 12.86 2.49
N CYS A 138 -11.58 12.60 3.76
CA CYS A 138 -10.27 12.52 4.39
C CYS A 138 -10.22 11.43 5.49
N SER A 139 -9.06 11.23 6.10
CA SER A 139 -8.84 10.19 7.10
C SER A 139 -9.72 10.33 8.35
N THR A 140 -10.07 11.55 8.76
CA THR A 140 -10.99 11.77 9.89
C THR A 140 -12.39 11.23 9.61
N ASP A 141 -12.77 11.06 8.36
CA ASP A 141 -14.05 10.45 8.00
C ASP A 141 -14.08 8.95 8.32
N ILE A 142 -12.92 8.27 8.29
CA ILE A 142 -12.79 6.87 8.73
C ILE A 142 -13.14 6.74 10.21
N GLU A 143 -12.62 7.65 11.04
CA GLU A 143 -12.90 7.69 12.48
C GLU A 143 -14.38 7.96 12.77
N ASN A 144 -15.07 8.65 11.86
CA ASN A 144 -16.51 8.92 11.91
C ASN A 144 -17.37 7.84 11.24
N ASN A 145 -16.79 6.68 10.88
CA ASN A 145 -17.45 5.56 10.20
C ASN A 145 -18.00 5.86 8.79
N PHE A 146 -17.44 6.84 8.08
CA PHE A 146 -17.71 7.07 6.66
C PHE A 146 -16.72 6.28 5.80
N MET A 147 -17.14 5.07 5.44
CA MET A 147 -16.25 4.02 4.92
C MET A 147 -16.28 3.84 3.40
N ASP A 148 -17.09 4.60 2.66
CA ASP A 148 -17.32 4.36 1.23
C ASP A 148 -16.00 4.29 0.42
N PRO A 149 -15.02 5.20 0.60
CA PRO A 149 -13.75 5.10 -0.14
C PRO A 149 -12.90 3.91 0.30
N ILE A 150 -12.94 3.52 1.58
CA ILE A 150 -12.24 2.33 2.07
C ILE A 150 -12.88 1.06 1.50
N GLN A 151 -14.22 1.02 1.38
CA GLN A 151 -14.95 -0.08 0.75
C GLN A 151 -14.59 -0.23 -0.73
N HIS A 152 -14.54 0.88 -1.48
CA HIS A 152 -14.09 0.85 -2.87
C HIS A 152 -12.63 0.40 -3.02
N LEU A 153 -11.73 0.88 -2.18
CA LEU A 153 -10.34 0.41 -2.16
C LEU A 153 -10.23 -1.07 -1.76
N GLY A 154 -11.12 -1.56 -0.90
CA GLY A 154 -11.21 -2.98 -0.54
C GLY A 154 -11.58 -3.85 -1.74
N LEU A 155 -12.52 -3.40 -2.57
CA LEU A 155 -12.83 -4.06 -3.84
C LEU A 155 -11.62 -4.08 -4.78
N TYR A 156 -10.86 -2.98 -4.88
CA TYR A 156 -9.63 -2.97 -5.68
C TYR A 156 -8.60 -3.95 -5.15
N ALA A 157 -8.46 -4.06 -3.84
CA ALA A 157 -7.53 -4.99 -3.22
C ALA A 157 -7.87 -6.45 -3.54
N GLN A 158 -9.16 -6.81 -3.43
CA GLN A 158 -9.66 -8.13 -3.80
C GLN A 158 -9.41 -8.41 -5.29
N LEU A 159 -9.92 -7.54 -6.18
CA LEU A 159 -9.85 -7.74 -7.64
C LEU A 159 -8.42 -7.74 -8.19
N SER A 160 -7.54 -6.93 -7.59
CA SER A 160 -6.15 -6.82 -8.03
C SER A 160 -5.26 -7.95 -7.52
N GLY A 161 -5.71 -8.70 -6.51
CA GLY A 161 -4.90 -9.70 -5.80
C GLY A 161 -3.79 -9.08 -4.95
N SER A 162 -3.87 -7.78 -4.66
CA SER A 162 -2.92 -7.08 -3.79
C SER A 162 -3.64 -6.41 -2.64
N ARG A 163 -3.16 -6.65 -1.41
CA ARG A 163 -3.72 -6.04 -0.20
C ARG A 163 -3.36 -4.56 -0.02
N TYR A 164 -2.47 -4.01 -0.84
CA TYR A 164 -1.87 -2.69 -0.62
C TYR A 164 -2.51 -1.65 -1.54
N THR A 165 -3.06 -0.60 -0.94
CA THR A 165 -3.71 0.51 -1.65
C THR A 165 -3.43 1.85 -0.97
N PHE A 166 -3.73 2.95 -1.64
CA PHE A 166 -3.72 4.26 -0.98
C PHE A 166 -4.76 5.22 -1.56
N ALA A 167 -5.21 6.17 -0.75
CA ALA A 167 -5.98 7.32 -1.19
C ALA A 167 -5.12 8.58 -1.11
N ILE A 168 -5.11 9.42 -2.16
CA ILE A 168 -4.53 10.76 -2.10
C ILE A 168 -5.65 11.78 -1.94
N THR A 169 -5.46 12.69 -0.99
CA THR A 169 -6.23 13.92 -0.90
C THR A 169 -5.34 15.13 -1.13
N ASP A 170 -5.94 16.32 -1.09
CA ASP A 170 -5.18 17.56 -1.16
C ASP A 170 -4.45 17.93 0.14
N THR A 171 -4.72 17.21 1.24
CA THR A 171 -4.11 17.42 2.56
C THR A 171 -3.29 16.23 3.06
N GLU A 172 -3.43 15.03 2.49
CA GLU A 172 -2.75 13.82 2.98
C GLU A 172 -2.67 12.69 1.94
N VAL A 173 -1.89 11.65 2.27
CA VAL A 173 -2.08 10.30 1.72
C VAL A 173 -2.50 9.35 2.83
N VAL A 174 -3.53 8.56 2.57
CA VAL A 174 -3.96 7.48 3.45
C VAL A 174 -3.50 6.17 2.83
N VAL A 175 -2.47 5.55 3.42
CA VAL A 175 -2.02 4.21 3.00
C VAL A 175 -2.86 3.16 3.69
N ILE A 176 -3.25 2.12 2.95
CA ILE A 176 -4.19 1.11 3.44
C ILE A 176 -3.68 -0.28 3.07
N ARG A 177 -3.78 -1.18 4.04
CA ARG A 177 -3.44 -2.58 3.96
C ARG A 177 -4.65 -3.42 4.33
N PHE A 178 -5.21 -4.12 3.36
CA PHE A 178 -6.37 -4.99 3.59
C PHE A 178 -5.97 -6.37 4.13
N HIS A 179 -6.94 -7.04 4.74
CA HIS A 179 -6.86 -8.41 5.21
C HIS A 179 -8.26 -9.02 5.21
N SER A 180 -8.37 -10.35 5.13
CA SER A 180 -9.66 -11.02 5.29
C SER A 180 -9.99 -11.20 6.77
N LEU A 181 -11.28 -11.12 7.08
CA LEU A 181 -11.87 -11.46 8.37
C LEU A 181 -12.60 -12.80 8.26
N ASP A 182 -12.88 -13.41 9.40
CA ASP A 182 -13.73 -14.60 9.47
C ASP A 182 -15.13 -14.26 8.89
N GLY A 183 -15.64 -15.13 8.01
CA GLY A 183 -16.94 -14.91 7.36
C GLY A 183 -16.91 -14.16 6.02
N GLY A 184 -15.71 -13.88 5.47
CA GLY A 184 -15.56 -13.31 4.12
C GLY A 184 -15.61 -11.79 4.05
N GLU A 185 -15.73 -11.12 5.20
CA GLU A 185 -15.58 -9.67 5.31
C GLU A 185 -14.11 -9.25 5.11
N THR A 186 -13.89 -7.97 4.84
CA THR A 186 -12.55 -7.41 4.62
C THR A 186 -12.25 -6.36 5.67
N GLY A 187 -11.17 -6.56 6.43
CA GLY A 187 -10.64 -5.56 7.36
C GLY A 187 -9.58 -4.69 6.69
N ALA A 188 -9.39 -3.48 7.21
CA ALA A 188 -8.42 -2.53 6.70
C ALA A 188 -7.52 -1.99 7.82
N GLN A 189 -6.24 -1.91 7.53
CA GLN A 189 -5.26 -1.29 8.39
C GLN A 189 -4.75 -0.06 7.68
N TRP A 190 -4.79 1.11 8.31
CA TRP A 190 -4.47 2.36 7.62
C TRP A 190 -3.51 3.23 8.41
N ASN A 191 -2.89 4.18 7.71
CA ASN A 191 -2.19 5.30 8.32
C ASN A 191 -2.30 6.52 7.41
N ALA A 192 -2.52 7.70 8.01
CA ALA A 192 -2.60 8.97 7.33
C ALA A 192 -1.28 9.72 7.44
N ILE A 193 -0.77 10.19 6.31
CA ILE A 193 0.47 10.97 6.24
C ILE A 193 0.10 12.35 5.69
N PRO A 194 0.19 13.41 6.50
CA PRO A 194 -0.19 14.74 6.05
C PRO A 194 0.77 15.22 4.96
N ARG A 195 0.24 16.01 4.03
CA ARG A 195 0.99 16.59 2.93
C ARG A 195 2.09 17.53 3.42
N SER A 196 1.84 18.22 4.53
CA SER A 196 2.80 19.08 5.22
C SER A 196 3.99 18.33 5.82
N ALA A 197 3.97 16.99 5.90
CA ALA A 197 5.08 16.20 6.43
C ALA A 197 6.31 16.31 5.52
N CYS A 198 7.37 16.96 6.04
CA CYS A 198 8.63 17.14 5.34
C CYS A 198 9.81 17.13 6.32
N GLY A 199 11.03 16.98 5.79
CA GLY A 199 12.26 17.01 6.58
C GLY A 199 12.84 15.63 6.87
N GLU A 200 14.07 15.63 7.39
CA GLU A 200 14.80 14.43 7.78
C GLU A 200 14.08 13.70 8.92
N GLY A 201 14.10 12.37 8.88
CA GLY A 201 13.47 11.54 9.92
C GLY A 201 11.94 11.58 9.93
N THR A 202 11.29 12.16 8.91
CA THR A 202 9.82 12.23 8.81
C THR A 202 9.30 11.32 7.71
N LEU A 203 8.20 10.61 7.96
CA LEU A 203 7.50 9.84 6.92
C LEU A 203 6.71 10.80 6.02
N THR A 204 7.20 11.02 4.80
CA THR A 204 6.53 11.88 3.80
C THR A 204 5.56 11.08 2.94
N MET A 205 4.63 11.75 2.24
CA MET A 205 3.67 11.07 1.35
C MET A 205 4.36 10.18 0.31
N ASN A 206 5.38 10.72 -0.36
CA ASN A 206 6.09 9.99 -1.40
C ASN A 206 6.84 8.79 -0.81
N LEU A 207 7.44 8.92 0.38
CA LEU A 207 8.10 7.81 1.08
C LEU A 207 7.11 6.74 1.55
N ALA A 208 5.93 7.13 2.01
CA ALA A 208 4.86 6.20 2.35
C ALA A 208 4.41 5.37 1.14
N ILE A 209 4.21 6.01 -0.01
CA ILE A 209 3.82 5.34 -1.26
C ILE A 209 4.96 4.43 -1.75
N TRP A 210 6.21 4.90 -1.71
CA TRP A 210 7.38 4.07 -2.02
C TRP A 210 7.43 2.81 -1.14
N ALA A 211 7.29 2.97 0.18
CA ALA A 211 7.33 1.85 1.12
C ALA A 211 6.22 0.84 0.85
N LEU A 212 5.00 1.34 0.59
CA LEU A 212 3.86 0.52 0.22
C LEU A 212 4.12 -0.31 -1.05
N ILE A 213 4.76 0.29 -2.06
CA ILE A 213 5.18 -0.43 -3.28
C ILE A 213 6.23 -1.49 -2.93
N MET A 214 7.28 -1.14 -2.16
CA MET A 214 8.31 -2.13 -1.78
C MET A 214 7.75 -3.31 -1.00
N MET A 215 6.74 -3.10 -0.15
CA MET A 215 6.05 -4.16 0.57
C MET A 215 5.27 -5.08 -0.38
N SER A 216 4.60 -4.51 -1.38
CA SER A 216 3.81 -5.28 -2.36
C SER A 216 4.64 -6.13 -3.32
N LEU A 217 5.94 -5.85 -3.46
CA LEU A 217 6.84 -6.63 -4.30
C LEU A 217 7.14 -8.01 -3.73
N ASN A 218 6.95 -8.23 -2.42
CA ASN A 218 7.12 -9.55 -1.82
C ASN A 218 5.85 -10.39 -2.01
N ASP A 219 5.92 -11.39 -2.89
CA ASP A 219 4.81 -12.29 -3.23
C ASP A 219 4.21 -13.03 -2.04
N GLN A 220 5.04 -13.38 -1.06
CA GLN A 220 4.58 -14.13 0.12
C GLN A 220 3.67 -13.28 1.02
N HIS A 221 3.70 -11.96 0.87
CA HIS A 221 2.99 -11.02 1.73
C HIS A 221 2.05 -10.07 0.97
N ARG A 222 1.93 -10.20 -0.35
CA ARG A 222 1.10 -9.30 -1.17
C ARG A 222 -0.38 -9.66 -1.14
N SER A 223 -0.72 -10.95 -1.17
CA SER A 223 -2.12 -11.37 -1.27
C SER A 223 -2.93 -10.92 -0.06
N VAL A 224 -4.23 -10.68 -0.27
CA VAL A 224 -5.19 -10.54 0.84
C VAL A 224 -5.27 -11.89 1.55
N VAL A 225 -4.95 -11.88 2.85
CA VAL A 225 -4.94 -13.07 3.72
C VAL A 225 -5.59 -12.71 5.06
N GLU A 226 -5.90 -13.71 5.86
CA GLU A 226 -6.46 -13.56 7.21
C GLU A 226 -5.59 -12.67 8.08
N HIS A 227 -6.21 -11.85 8.96
CA HIS A 227 -5.52 -10.94 9.86
C HIS A 227 -4.36 -11.60 10.63
N ALA A 228 -4.60 -12.80 11.17
CA ALA A 228 -3.62 -13.57 11.95
C ALA A 228 -2.38 -13.99 11.14
N ARG A 229 -2.50 -14.03 9.80
CA ARG A 229 -1.40 -14.35 8.87
C ARG A 229 -0.67 -13.10 8.39
N THR A 230 -1.05 -11.93 8.90
CA THR A 230 -0.39 -10.67 8.61
C THR A 230 0.61 -10.35 9.71
N ALA A 231 1.81 -9.94 9.32
CA ALA A 231 2.83 -9.48 10.26
C ALA A 231 3.04 -7.95 10.11
N PRO A 232 3.41 -7.25 11.20
CA PRO A 232 3.74 -5.83 11.14
C PRO A 232 5.10 -5.62 10.45
N ILE A 233 5.35 -4.45 9.85
CA ILE A 233 6.58 -4.19 9.07
C ILE A 233 7.88 -4.39 9.88
N ASN A 234 7.82 -4.14 11.19
CA ASN A 234 8.89 -4.37 12.15
C ASN A 234 9.04 -5.84 12.59
N ALA A 235 8.43 -6.80 11.87
CA ALA A 235 8.60 -8.22 12.17
C ALA A 235 9.84 -8.84 11.50
N TRP A 236 10.60 -9.62 12.26
CA TRP A 236 11.86 -10.24 11.87
C TRP A 236 11.89 -11.71 12.27
N SER A 237 12.50 -12.55 11.45
CA SER A 237 12.81 -13.93 11.79
C SER A 237 14.25 -14.02 12.30
N ALA A 238 14.44 -14.76 13.39
CA ALA A 238 15.76 -15.05 13.94
C ALA A 238 16.40 -16.25 13.22
N TYR A 239 17.69 -16.11 12.90
CA TYR A 239 18.56 -17.16 12.37
C TYR A 239 19.85 -17.19 13.17
N ASP A 240 20.64 -18.25 13.00
CA ASP A 240 21.96 -18.33 13.62
C ASP A 240 22.87 -17.20 13.12
N GLY A 241 23.24 -16.30 14.04
CA GLY A 241 24.10 -15.15 13.78
C GLY A 241 23.48 -13.93 13.07
N PHE A 242 22.19 -13.94 12.71
CA PHE A 242 21.53 -12.77 12.10
C PHE A 242 20.00 -12.78 12.20
N TYR A 243 19.38 -11.62 11.99
CA TYR A 243 17.93 -11.43 11.86
C TYR A 243 17.58 -11.05 10.43
N ARG A 244 16.42 -11.52 9.95
CA ARG A 244 15.92 -11.22 8.61
C ARG A 244 14.53 -10.61 8.66
N ASN A 245 14.34 -9.44 8.05
CA ASN A 245 13.02 -8.84 7.92
C ASN A 245 12.14 -9.67 6.96
N HIS A 246 10.90 -9.95 7.35
CA HIS A 246 10.01 -10.82 6.56
C HIS A 246 9.59 -10.19 5.21
N LEU A 247 9.39 -8.87 5.14
CA LEU A 247 8.97 -8.18 3.91
C LEU A 247 10.15 -7.91 2.98
N SER A 248 11.20 -7.29 3.51
CA SER A 248 12.31 -6.82 2.70
C SER A 248 13.41 -7.85 2.50
N GLY A 249 13.42 -8.93 3.29
CA GLY A 249 14.52 -9.89 3.33
C GLY A 249 15.84 -9.31 3.84
N ARG A 250 15.89 -8.04 4.31
CA ARG A 250 17.11 -7.40 4.81
C ARG A 250 17.66 -8.20 5.99
N ARG A 251 18.98 -8.40 6.00
CA ARG A 251 19.68 -9.10 7.08
C ARG A 251 20.43 -8.09 7.95
N LEU A 252 20.33 -8.25 9.27
CA LEU A 252 21.08 -7.46 10.24
C LEU A 252 21.70 -8.40 11.29
N PRO A 253 22.91 -8.09 11.80
CA PRO A 253 23.54 -8.89 12.85
C PRO A 253 22.91 -8.65 14.24
N TYR A 254 21.99 -7.69 14.36
CA TYR A 254 21.27 -7.35 15.58
C TYR A 254 19.78 -7.18 15.28
N LEU A 255 18.95 -7.36 16.30
CA LEU A 255 17.52 -7.07 16.24
C LEU A 255 17.30 -5.56 16.41
N PRO A 256 16.66 -4.86 15.45
CA PRO A 256 16.41 -3.42 15.58
C PRO A 256 15.52 -3.09 16.78
N THR A 257 15.67 -1.90 17.35
CA THR A 257 14.80 -1.42 18.43
C THR A 257 13.34 -1.42 17.97
N GLY A 258 12.44 -1.95 18.82
CA GLY A 258 11.01 -2.04 18.53
C GLY A 258 10.63 -3.20 17.59
N ALA A 259 11.59 -4.02 17.15
CA ALA A 259 11.28 -5.17 16.30
C ALA A 259 10.57 -6.30 17.06
N VAL A 260 9.65 -6.97 16.36
CA VAL A 260 8.96 -8.17 16.83
C VAL A 260 9.63 -9.40 16.20
N VAL A 261 9.98 -10.40 17.00
CA VAL A 261 10.50 -11.67 16.48
C VAL A 261 9.32 -12.57 16.13
N LEU A 262 9.27 -13.03 14.88
CA LEU A 262 8.36 -14.09 14.47
C LEU A 262 8.90 -15.41 14.99
N ASP A 263 8.14 -16.08 15.84
CA ASP A 263 8.41 -17.46 16.16
C ASP A 263 8.45 -18.26 14.87
N GLN A 264 9.47 -19.09 14.70
CA GLN A 264 9.49 -20.04 13.60
C GLN A 264 8.28 -20.95 13.81
N LEU A 265 7.23 -20.77 13.00
CA LEU A 265 6.23 -21.82 12.81
C LEU A 265 7.00 -23.02 12.25
N ILE A 266 7.33 -23.95 13.15
CA ILE A 266 7.91 -25.26 12.87
C ILE A 266 6.95 -26.03 11.97
#